data_AF-A0A3L7Q682-F1
#
_entry.id   AF-A0A3L7Q682-F1
#
_cell.length_a   1.000
_cell.length_b   1.000
_cell.length_c   1.000
_cell.angle_alpha   90.00
_cell.angle_beta   90.00
_cell.angle_gamma   90.00
#
_symmetry.space_group_name_H-M   'P 1'
#
loop_
_entity.id
_entity.type
_entity.pdbx_description
1 polymer ?
#
loop_
_entity_poly.entity_id
_entity_poly.type
_entity_poly.pdbx_seq_one_letter_code
_entity_poly.pdbx_strand_id
1 'polypeptide(L)'
;MRSVVGGILVLMLAACGDGARDGCRGAASLSPAITSTIVALGAGDELVGRTPWCASDAPVVGSLLDLDAEALILAKPCVIVVQPPAQGIDGSLKQVAARLGARIHAWPLATLADIRTMV
;
A
#
# COMPACT_ATOMS: atom_id res chain seq x y z
N MET A 1 -27.60 21.06 39.57
CA MET A 1 -26.85 21.34 38.33
C MET A 1 -25.64 20.41 38.29
N ARG A 2 -25.77 19.23 37.67
CA ARG A 2 -24.74 18.18 37.60
C ARG A 2 -24.58 17.77 36.14
N SER A 3 -23.45 18.16 35.57
CA SER A 3 -22.66 17.48 34.54
C SER A 3 -23.40 16.78 33.39
N VAL A 4 -23.75 17.56 32.35
CA VAL A 4 -24.13 17.05 31.00
C VAL A 4 -22.91 17.01 30.05
N VAL A 5 -21.71 17.31 30.55
CA VAL A 5 -20.50 17.51 29.71
C VAL A 5 -19.84 16.18 29.27
N GLY A 6 -20.25 15.03 29.82
CA GLY A 6 -19.60 13.74 29.55
C GLY A 6 -19.95 13.05 28.22
N GLY A 7 -21.01 13.48 27.52
CA GLY A 7 -21.51 12.77 26.33
C GLY A 7 -20.94 13.24 24.99
N ILE A 8 -20.42 14.46 24.91
CA ILE A 8 -20.03 15.08 23.62
C ILE A 8 -18.60 14.70 23.20
N LEU A 9 -17.75 14.28 24.14
CA LEU A 9 -16.35 13.94 23.83
C LEU A 9 -16.20 12.56 23.15
N VAL A 10 -17.18 11.66 23.27
CA VAL A 10 -17.11 10.30 22.70
C VAL A 10 -17.44 10.29 21.19
N LEU A 11 -18.11 11.31 20.66
CA LEU A 11 -18.43 11.39 19.23
C LEU A 11 -17.29 11.96 18.35
N MET A 12 -16.26 12.58 18.92
CA MET A 12 -15.16 13.15 18.13
C MET A 12 -14.00 12.19 17.81
N LEU A 13 -13.92 11.03 18.48
CA LEU A 13 -12.88 10.02 18.21
C LEU A 13 -13.25 9.03 17.10
N ALA A 14 -14.50 9.06 16.60
CA ALA A 14 -14.94 8.24 15.47
C ALA A 14 -14.67 8.87 14.09
N ALA A 15 -14.08 10.07 14.04
CA ALA A 15 -13.78 10.79 12.79
C ALA A 15 -12.35 10.57 12.27
N CYS A 16 -11.59 9.64 12.85
CA CYS A 16 -10.34 9.19 12.26
C CYS A 16 -10.62 8.18 11.15
N GLY A 17 -10.72 8.69 9.92
CA GLY A 17 -9.95 8.07 8.85
C GLY A 17 -10.68 7.34 7.74
N ASP A 18 -11.99 7.50 7.54
CA ASP A 18 -12.63 7.09 6.28
C ASP A 18 -12.46 8.15 5.17
N GLY A 19 -11.23 8.67 5.08
CA GLY A 19 -10.78 9.39 3.90
C GLY A 19 -10.38 8.36 2.85
N ALA A 20 -11.35 7.68 2.24
CA ALA A 20 -11.15 7.20 0.87
C ALA A 20 -10.73 8.43 0.07
N ARG A 21 -9.41 8.59 -0.12
CA ARG A 21 -8.85 9.64 -0.96
C ARG A 21 -9.52 9.44 -2.32
N ASP A 22 -10.40 10.36 -2.70
CA ASP A 22 -11.39 10.16 -3.77
C ASP A 22 -10.86 9.27 -4.90
N GLY A 23 -11.32 8.02 -4.94
CA GLY A 23 -11.04 7.06 -6.01
C GLY A 23 -9.96 6.01 -5.77
N CYS A 24 -9.03 6.14 -4.80
CA CYS A 24 -8.02 5.12 -4.51
C CYS A 24 -8.30 4.33 -3.21
N ARG A 25 -7.74 3.11 -3.10
CA ARG A 25 -7.93 2.18 -1.98
C ARG A 25 -6.60 1.51 -1.61
N GLY A 26 -6.27 1.45 -0.32
CA GLY A 26 -5.20 0.60 0.21
C GLY A 26 -3.83 0.68 -0.49
N ALA A 27 -3.08 -0.42 -0.42
CA ALA A 27 -1.76 -0.58 -1.02
C ALA A 27 -1.70 -1.76 -1.99
N ALA A 28 -0.96 -1.59 -3.08
CA ALA A 28 -0.53 -2.68 -3.94
C ALA A 28 0.96 -2.96 -3.70
N SER A 29 1.32 -4.24 -3.48
CA SER A 29 2.70 -4.65 -3.27
C SER A 29 3.22 -5.47 -4.45
N LEU A 30 4.32 -4.99 -5.05
CA LEU A 30 5.03 -5.67 -6.13
C LEU A 30 6.28 -6.41 -5.64
N SER A 31 6.42 -6.62 -4.32
CA SER A 31 7.48 -7.41 -3.69
C SER A 31 6.88 -8.53 -2.84
N PRO A 32 7.29 -9.79 -3.02
CA PRO A 32 6.80 -10.89 -2.20
C PRO A 32 7.14 -10.71 -0.71
N ALA A 33 8.36 -10.24 -0.41
CA ALA A 33 8.82 -10.01 0.97
C ALA A 33 8.04 -8.88 1.66
N ILE A 34 7.75 -7.79 0.95
CA ILE A 34 6.94 -6.70 1.50
C ILE A 34 5.50 -7.17 1.71
N THR A 35 4.94 -7.93 0.77
CA THR A 35 3.58 -8.49 0.90
C THR A 35 3.47 -9.40 2.13
N SER A 36 4.41 -10.33 2.32
CA SER A 36 4.42 -11.20 3.50
C SER A 36 4.58 -10.43 4.80
N THR A 37 5.35 -9.34 4.78
CA THR A 37 5.53 -8.47 5.95
C THR A 37 4.23 -7.76 6.32
N ILE A 38 3.51 -7.19 5.35
CA ILE A 38 2.22 -6.54 5.57
C ILE A 38 1.20 -7.50 6.18
N VAL A 39 1.12 -8.73 5.64
CA VAL A 39 0.24 -9.78 6.18
C VAL A 39 0.65 -10.16 7.60
N ALA A 40 1.95 -10.38 7.86
CA ALA A 40 2.45 -10.74 9.18
C ALA A 40 2.22 -9.65 10.25
N LEU A 41 2.17 -8.38 9.83
CA LEU A 41 1.84 -7.25 10.71
C LEU A 41 0.33 -7.10 10.98
N GLY A 42 -0.52 -7.97 10.43
CA GLY A 42 -1.97 -7.91 10.59
C GLY A 42 -2.65 -6.84 9.73
N ALA A 43 -1.95 -6.28 8.73
CA ALA A 43 -2.46 -5.25 7.83
C ALA A 43 -2.83 -5.83 6.44
N GLY A 44 -3.14 -7.12 6.36
CA GLY A 44 -3.49 -7.80 5.11
C GLY A 44 -4.72 -7.22 4.41
N ASP A 45 -5.70 -6.74 5.18
CA ASP A 45 -6.95 -6.16 4.67
C ASP A 45 -6.74 -4.83 3.93
N GLU A 46 -5.59 -4.18 4.14
CA GLU A 46 -5.19 -2.95 3.44
C GLU A 46 -4.58 -3.25 2.06
N LEU A 47 -4.32 -4.51 1.72
CA LEU A 47 -3.81 -4.90 0.41
C LEU A 47 -4.93 -4.93 -0.62
N VAL A 48 -4.76 -4.16 -1.69
CA VAL A 48 -5.63 -4.18 -2.87
C VAL A 48 -4.96 -4.85 -4.07
N GLY A 49 -3.67 -5.19 -3.96
CA GLY A 49 -2.92 -5.90 -4.98
C GLY A 49 -1.67 -6.55 -4.42
N ARG A 50 -1.34 -7.74 -4.93
CA ARG A 50 -0.17 -8.52 -4.49
C ARG A 50 0.57 -9.17 -5.64
N THR A 51 1.75 -9.70 -5.31
CA THR A 51 2.49 -10.60 -6.21
C THR A 51 1.88 -12.00 -6.30
N PRO A 52 2.12 -12.77 -7.39
CA PRO A 52 1.49 -14.06 -7.62
C PRO A 52 1.72 -15.11 -6.52
N TRP A 53 2.85 -15.04 -5.81
CA TRP A 53 3.30 -16.07 -4.88
C TRP A 53 2.87 -15.87 -3.42
N CYS A 54 2.22 -14.75 -3.11
CA CYS A 54 1.84 -14.43 -1.72
C CYS A 54 0.43 -14.88 -1.39
N ALA A 55 0.26 -15.44 -0.18
CA ALA A 55 -1.04 -15.76 0.39
C ALA A 55 -1.70 -14.48 0.94
N SER A 56 -2.65 -13.93 0.18
CA SER A 56 -3.53 -12.82 0.55
C SER A 56 -4.75 -12.85 -0.38
N ASP A 57 -5.90 -12.41 0.14
CA ASP A 57 -7.15 -12.32 -0.61
C ASP A 57 -7.15 -11.21 -1.66
N ALA A 58 -6.16 -10.31 -1.63
CA ALA A 58 -5.94 -9.29 -2.65
C ALA A 58 -5.69 -9.93 -4.03
N PRO A 59 -6.16 -9.29 -5.13
CA PRO A 59 -5.90 -9.77 -6.48
C PRO A 59 -4.41 -9.75 -6.83
N VAL A 60 -4.02 -10.62 -7.75
CA VAL A 60 -2.69 -10.59 -8.38
C VAL A 60 -2.59 -9.34 -9.25
N VAL A 61 -1.55 -8.54 -9.08
CA VAL A 61 -1.26 -7.36 -9.92
C VAL A 61 0.13 -7.43 -10.58
N GLY A 62 0.69 -8.64 -10.63
CA GLY A 62 2.02 -8.92 -11.15
C GLY A 62 3.13 -8.68 -10.12
N SER A 63 4.32 -8.41 -10.62
CA SER A 63 5.52 -8.15 -9.83
C SER A 63 6.28 -6.95 -10.41
N LEU A 64 7.35 -6.53 -9.76
CA LEU A 64 8.17 -5.45 -10.29
C LEU A 64 8.81 -5.80 -11.66
N LEU A 65 9.10 -7.08 -11.91
CA LEU A 65 9.72 -7.55 -13.16
C LEU A 65 8.69 -7.91 -14.24
N ASP A 66 7.46 -8.15 -13.84
CA ASP A 66 6.36 -8.61 -14.70
C ASP A 66 5.06 -7.96 -14.20
N LEU A 67 4.90 -6.68 -14.56
CA LEU A 67 3.80 -5.85 -14.08
C LEU A 67 2.53 -6.11 -14.88
N ASP A 68 1.44 -6.46 -14.18
CA ASP A 68 0.10 -6.41 -14.77
C ASP A 68 -0.50 -5.02 -14.55
N ALA A 69 -0.28 -4.14 -15.53
CA ALA A 69 -0.73 -2.75 -15.44
C ALA A 69 -2.26 -2.63 -15.42
N GLU A 70 -2.99 -3.51 -16.09
CA GLU A 70 -4.45 -3.49 -16.13
C GLU A 70 -5.03 -3.90 -14.78
N ALA A 71 -4.54 -5.01 -14.21
CA ALA A 71 -4.94 -5.44 -12.88
C ALA A 71 -4.59 -4.40 -11.81
N LEU A 72 -3.41 -3.78 -11.91
CA LEU A 72 -3.01 -2.71 -10.99
C LEU A 72 -3.93 -1.47 -11.08
N ILE A 73 -4.34 -1.08 -12.29
CA ILE A 73 -5.28 0.04 -12.49
C ILE A 73 -6.65 -0.29 -11.91
N LEU A 74 -7.16 -1.51 -12.12
CA LEU A 74 -8.44 -1.96 -11.57
C LEU A 74 -8.44 -2.03 -10.05
N ALA A 75 -7.30 -2.39 -9.44
CA ALA A 75 -7.11 -2.41 -7.99
C ALA A 75 -7.14 -1.01 -7.35
N LYS A 76 -6.86 0.05 -8.12
CA LYS A 76 -6.87 1.46 -7.68
C LYS A 76 -6.06 1.73 -6.40
N PRO A 77 -4.79 1.29 -6.29
CA PRO A 77 -3.98 1.52 -5.10
C PRO A 77 -3.78 3.01 -4.78
N CYS A 78 -3.82 3.39 -3.50
CA CYS A 78 -3.32 4.71 -3.07
C CYS A 78 -1.79 4.74 -2.98
N VAL A 79 -1.20 3.57 -2.72
CA VAL A 79 0.23 3.38 -2.52
C VAL A 79 0.67 2.13 -3.28
N ILE A 80 1.76 2.23 -4.01
CA ILE A 80 2.43 1.10 -4.64
C ILE A 80 3.77 0.92 -3.91
N VAL A 81 3.97 -0.22 -3.27
CA VAL A 81 5.22 -0.55 -2.58
C VAL A 81 6.06 -1.50 -3.42
N VAL A 82 7.33 -1.16 -3.59
CA VAL A 82 8.27 -1.93 -4.42
C VAL A 82 9.61 -2.09 -3.74
N GLN A 83 10.30 -3.17 -4.11
CA GLN A 83 11.71 -3.38 -3.82
C GLN A 83 12.49 -3.25 -5.12
N PRO A 84 13.03 -2.06 -5.48
CA PRO A 84 13.69 -1.86 -6.74
C PRO A 84 14.99 -2.68 -6.82
N PRO A 85 15.31 -3.26 -7.98
CA PRO A 85 16.63 -3.78 -8.26
C PRO A 85 17.63 -2.61 -8.39
N ALA A 86 18.92 -2.91 -8.56
CA ALA A 86 19.98 -1.89 -8.64
C ALA A 86 19.77 -0.87 -9.77
N GLN A 87 19.13 -1.28 -10.88
CA GLN A 87 18.76 -0.41 -12.00
C GLN A 87 17.59 0.55 -11.69
N GLY A 88 16.96 0.43 -10.52
CA GLY A 88 15.86 1.27 -10.09
C GLY A 88 14.49 0.80 -10.62
N ILE A 89 13.54 1.73 -10.60
CA ILE A 89 12.14 1.48 -10.98
C ILE A 89 11.93 1.81 -12.45
N ASP A 90 11.30 0.88 -13.17
CA ASP A 90 10.95 1.04 -14.57
C ASP A 90 10.02 2.26 -14.82
N GLY A 91 10.18 2.88 -15.99
CA GLY A 91 9.42 4.06 -16.38
C GLY A 91 7.92 3.79 -16.58
N SER A 92 7.54 2.58 -16.95
CA SER A 92 6.12 2.19 -17.12
C SER A 92 5.39 2.23 -15.78
N LEU A 93 6.00 1.71 -14.70
CA LEU A 93 5.40 1.75 -13.37
C LEU A 93 5.18 3.18 -12.89
N LYS A 94 6.15 4.08 -13.14
CA LYS A 94 6.02 5.50 -12.81
C LYS A 94 4.85 6.15 -13.57
N GLN A 95 4.66 5.81 -14.84
CA GLN A 95 3.54 6.32 -15.64
C GLN A 95 2.20 5.80 -15.14
N VAL A 96 2.09 4.51 -14.80
CA VAL A 96 0.87 3.93 -14.23
C VAL A 96 0.53 4.58 -12.90
N ALA A 97 1.50 4.73 -12.01
CA ALA A 97 1.30 5.40 -10.72
C ALA A 97 0.84 6.86 -10.90
N ALA A 98 1.46 7.60 -11.82
CA ALA A 98 1.06 8.98 -12.11
C ALA A 98 -0.38 9.09 -12.64
N ARG A 99 -0.81 8.16 -13.51
CA ARG A 99 -2.21 8.10 -14.00
C ARG A 99 -3.22 7.79 -12.91
N LEU A 100 -2.82 6.98 -11.93
CA LEU A 100 -3.66 6.63 -10.78
C LEU A 100 -3.63 7.69 -9.65
N GLY A 101 -2.69 8.63 -9.70
CA GLY A 101 -2.39 9.48 -8.54
C GLY A 101 -1.82 8.71 -7.34
N ALA A 102 -1.29 7.50 -7.58
CA ALA A 102 -0.74 6.63 -6.56
C ALA A 102 0.69 7.06 -6.19
N ARG A 103 1.04 6.95 -4.91
CA ARG A 103 2.42 7.17 -4.45
C ARG A 103 3.23 5.89 -4.57
N ILE A 104 4.42 5.97 -5.15
CA ILE A 104 5.36 4.85 -5.12
C ILE A 104 6.27 5.01 -3.91
N HIS A 105 6.33 3.98 -3.07
CA HIS A 105 7.38 3.82 -2.06
C HIS A 105 8.32 2.70 -2.47
N ALA A 106 9.63 2.98 -2.43
CA ALA A 106 10.63 2.09 -2.97
C ALA A 106 11.83 1.98 -2.04
N TRP A 107 12.18 0.76 -1.65
CA TRP A 107 13.33 0.48 -0.79
C TRP A 107 14.14 -0.69 -1.36
N PRO A 108 15.43 -0.53 -1.67
CA PRO A 108 16.22 -1.60 -2.29
C PRO A 108 16.37 -2.86 -1.41
N LEU A 109 16.30 -2.71 -0.08
CA LEU A 109 16.35 -3.79 0.92
C LEU A 109 17.44 -4.85 0.61
N ALA A 110 18.64 -4.39 0.26
CA ALA A 110 19.79 -5.23 -0.05
C ALA A 110 20.70 -5.43 1.18
N THR A 111 20.63 -4.52 2.15
CA THR A 111 21.45 -4.50 3.36
C THR A 111 20.61 -4.24 4.60
N LEU A 112 21.16 -4.56 5.78
CA LEU A 112 20.52 -4.19 7.06
C LEU A 112 20.39 -2.67 7.25
N ALA A 113 21.27 -1.89 6.61
CA ALA A 113 21.18 -0.44 6.65
C ALA A 113 19.92 0.07 5.95
N ASP A 114 19.49 -0.60 4.87
CA ASP A 114 18.31 -0.21 4.10
C ASP A 114 17.02 -0.34 4.92
N ILE A 115 16.94 -1.29 5.85
CA ILE A 115 15.78 -1.46 6.74
C ILE A 115 15.53 -0.20 7.56
N ARG A 116 16.60 0.50 7.97
CA ARG A 116 16.48 1.74 8.77
C ARG A 116 15.90 2.91 7.97
N THR A 117 15.84 2.80 6.64
CA THR A 117 15.28 3.83 5.75
C THR A 117 13.79 3.63 5.48
N MET A 118 13.18 2.57 6.04
CA MET A 118 11.75 2.28 5.91
C MET A 118 10.85 3.07 6.89
N VAL A 119 11.43 3.99 7.67
CA VAL A 119 10.76 4.72 8.76
C VAL A 119 10.35 6.13 8.33
#